data_AF-A0A4R8EMH6-F1
#
_entry.id   AF-A0A4R8EMH6-F1
#
_cell.length_a   1.000
_cell.length_b   1.000
_cell.length_c   1.000
_cell.angle_alpha   90.00
_cell.angle_beta   90.00
_cell.angle_gamma   90.00
#
_symmetry.space_group_name_H-M   'P 1'
#
loop_
_entity.id
_entity.type
_entity.pdbx_description
1 polymer ?
#
loop_
_entity_poly.entity_id
_entity_poly.type
_entity_poly.pdbx_seq_one_letter_code
_entity_poly.pdbx_strand_id
1 'polypeptide(L)'
;MGTNIVLIFLVLIIISLLCYPKIQSWIDYYKEQRAIEFKQKTGLDLSSLYRLSAPKPYLENLILKPAVFYFDENNLYRIKPNEPLFKYPLSTIIEARRTMITINNRRVWKIIIDNAGQQLIYKLRAYKNFSLFLDKVRENPNAIVDNRYIWGIFE
;
A
#
# COMPACT_ATOMS: atom_id res chain seq x y z
N MET A 1 -29.95 20.01 -31.93
CA MET A 1 -29.01 20.24 -30.80
C MET A 1 -28.38 18.94 -30.27
N GLY A 2 -29.13 17.82 -30.16
CA GLY A 2 -28.61 16.55 -29.64
C GLY A 2 -27.57 15.80 -30.51
N THR A 3 -27.66 15.90 -31.84
CA THR A 3 -26.74 15.19 -32.77
C THR A 3 -25.29 15.66 -32.66
N ASN A 4 -25.05 16.97 -32.51
CA ASN A 4 -23.71 17.54 -32.32
C ASN A 4 -23.08 17.09 -30.99
N ILE A 5 -23.89 16.95 -29.94
CA ILE A 5 -23.43 16.46 -28.64
C ILE A 5 -22.99 14.99 -28.74
N VAL A 6 -23.80 14.15 -29.42
CA VAL A 6 -23.46 12.73 -29.64
C VAL A 6 -22.15 12.57 -30.44
N LEU A 7 -21.95 13.38 -31.48
CA LEU A 7 -20.72 13.40 -32.26
C LEU A 7 -19.49 13.80 -31.42
N ILE A 8 -19.62 14.82 -30.57
CA ILE A 8 -18.52 15.24 -29.67
C ILE A 8 -18.15 14.11 -28.69
N PHE A 9 -19.14 13.43 -28.10
CA PHE A 9 -18.88 12.29 -27.21
C PHE A 9 -18.19 11.13 -27.93
N LEU A 10 -18.61 10.81 -29.16
CA LEU A 10 -17.98 9.78 -29.98
C LEU A 10 -16.51 10.10 -30.27
N VAL A 11 -16.22 11.35 -30.64
CA VAL A 11 -14.83 11.80 -30.86
C VAL A 11 -14.00 11.70 -29.59
N LEU A 12 -14.54 12.09 -28.43
CA LEU A 12 -13.84 11.96 -27.15
C LEU A 12 -13.55 10.50 -26.77
N ILE A 13 -14.49 9.59 -27.02
CA ILE A 13 -14.30 8.15 -26.80
C ILE A 13 -13.19 7.62 -27.70
N ILE A 14 -13.20 7.98 -29.00
CA ILE A 14 -12.17 7.56 -29.95
C ILE A 14 -10.79 8.08 -29.53
N ILE A 15 -10.68 9.37 -29.17
CA ILE A 15 -9.44 9.97 -28.66
C ILE A 15 -8.98 9.24 -27.39
N SER A 16 -9.89 8.96 -26.45
CA SER A 16 -9.57 8.23 -25.22
C SER A 16 -9.01 6.83 -25.51
N LEU A 17 -9.62 6.09 -26.43
CA LEU A 17 -9.17 4.76 -26.85
C LEU A 17 -7.79 4.81 -27.53
N LEU A 18 -7.54 5.81 -28.39
CA LEU A 18 -6.24 5.99 -29.05
C LEU A 18 -5.13 6.40 -28.07
N CYS A 19 -5.46 7.21 -27.06
CA CYS A 19 -4.51 7.65 -26.04
C CYS A 19 -4.27 6.59 -24.95
N TYR A 20 -5.23 5.69 -24.70
CA TYR A 20 -5.16 4.65 -23.67
C TYR A 20 -3.86 3.83 -23.68
N PRO A 21 -3.38 3.26 -24.81
CA PRO A 21 -2.14 2.46 -24.80
C PRO A 21 -0.91 3.28 -24.45
N LYS A 22 -0.83 4.55 -24.86
CA LYS A 22 0.28 5.45 -24.47
C LYS A 22 0.25 5.75 -22.98
N ILE A 23 -0.93 5.98 -22.42
CA ILE A 23 -1.10 6.21 -20.98
C ILE A 23 -0.70 4.95 -20.20
N GLN A 24 -1.12 3.75 -20.64
CA GLN A 24 -0.72 2.49 -20.00
C GLN A 24 0.79 2.27 -20.06
N SER A 25 1.41 2.42 -21.24
CA SER A 25 2.86 2.28 -21.41
C SER A 25 3.64 3.26 -20.51
N TRP A 26 3.17 4.50 -20.40
CA TRP A 26 3.74 5.49 -19.48
C TRP A 26 3.62 5.03 -18.03
N ILE A 27 2.44 4.57 -17.60
CA ILE A 27 2.20 4.04 -16.24
C ILE A 27 3.14 2.87 -15.94
N ASP A 28 3.29 1.93 -16.87
CA ASP A 28 4.11 0.73 -16.69
C ASP A 28 5.60 1.07 -16.61
N TYR A 29 6.08 2.01 -17.43
CA TYR A 29 7.43 2.55 -17.32
C TYR A 29 7.75 3.09 -15.92
N TYR A 30 6.86 3.87 -15.31
CA TYR A 30 7.08 4.36 -13.93
C TYR A 30 7.01 3.25 -12.87
N LYS A 31 6.20 2.21 -13.09
CA LYS A 31 6.19 1.05 -12.19
C LYS A 31 7.50 0.29 -12.25
N GLU A 32 8.02 0.05 -13.45
CA GLU A 32 9.30 -0.63 -13.69
C GLU A 32 10.46 0.16 -13.08
N GLN A 33 10.54 1.47 -13.33
CA GLN A 33 11.58 2.33 -12.75
C GLN A 33 11.55 2.28 -11.22
N ARG A 34 10.36 2.29 -10.61
CA ARG A 34 10.22 2.15 -9.15
C ARG A 34 10.67 0.78 -8.65
N ALA A 35 10.35 -0.30 -9.38
CA ALA A 35 10.78 -1.63 -9.03
C ALA A 35 12.31 -1.80 -9.14
N ILE A 36 12.93 -1.20 -10.15
CA ILE A 36 14.39 -1.17 -10.33
C ILE A 36 15.06 -0.40 -9.19
N GLU A 37 14.60 0.82 -8.92
CA GLU A 37 15.11 1.65 -7.82
C GLU A 37 14.97 0.92 -6.48
N PHE A 38 13.83 0.25 -6.26
CA PHE A 38 13.60 -0.56 -5.08
C PHE A 38 14.60 -1.72 -4.97
N LYS A 39 14.79 -2.48 -6.05
CA LYS A 39 15.71 -3.62 -6.08
C LYS A 39 17.15 -3.18 -5.85
N GLN A 40 17.57 -2.07 -6.45
CA GLN A 40 18.91 -1.50 -6.24
C GLN A 40 19.14 -1.07 -4.78
N LYS A 41 18.13 -0.46 -4.14
CA LYS A 41 18.25 0.04 -2.76
C LYS A 41 18.16 -1.05 -1.70
N THR A 42 17.41 -2.11 -1.97
CA THR A 42 17.01 -3.08 -0.94
C THR A 42 17.55 -4.48 -1.17
N GLY A 43 18.01 -4.78 -2.39
CA GLY A 43 18.35 -6.14 -2.82
C GLY A 43 17.13 -7.06 -3.01
N LEU A 44 15.90 -6.56 -2.77
CA LEU A 44 14.67 -7.33 -2.84
C LEU A 44 13.92 -7.06 -4.14
N ASP A 45 13.18 -8.06 -4.62
CA ASP A 45 12.23 -7.86 -5.71
C ASP A 45 10.93 -7.28 -5.15
N LEU A 46 10.45 -6.17 -5.72
CA LEU A 46 9.18 -5.58 -5.27
C LEU A 46 8.00 -6.53 -5.52
N SER A 47 8.10 -7.37 -6.54
CA SER A 47 7.06 -8.33 -6.90
C SER A 47 6.93 -9.50 -5.93
N SER A 48 7.97 -9.81 -5.15
CA SER A 48 7.93 -10.86 -4.13
C SER A 48 7.31 -10.40 -2.81
N LEU A 49 6.97 -9.11 -2.68
CA LEU A 49 6.44 -8.54 -1.46
C LEU A 49 4.94 -8.26 -1.55
N TYR A 50 4.24 -8.54 -0.46
CA TYR A 50 2.83 -8.20 -0.34
C TYR A 50 2.68 -6.76 0.15
N ARG A 51 2.02 -5.92 -0.67
CA ARG A 51 1.74 -4.54 -0.28
C ARG A 51 0.69 -4.47 0.82
N LEU A 52 1.03 -3.84 1.93
CA LEU A 52 0.17 -3.71 3.10
C LEU A 52 -0.63 -2.39 3.10
N SER A 53 -0.03 -1.30 2.62
CA SER A 53 -0.67 0.03 2.63
C SER A 53 -1.51 0.32 1.40
N ALA A 54 -2.70 0.87 1.62
CA ALA A 54 -3.58 1.27 0.53
C ALA A 54 -2.88 2.28 -0.40
N PRO A 55 -3.05 2.13 -1.73
CA PRO A 55 -2.69 3.16 -2.68
C PRO A 55 -3.34 4.48 -2.30
N LYS A 56 -2.56 5.54 -2.41
CA LYS A 56 -3.02 6.89 -2.19
C LYS A 56 -3.29 7.57 -3.53
N PRO A 57 -4.20 8.55 -3.58
CA PRO A 57 -4.42 9.36 -4.78
C PRO A 57 -3.09 9.94 -5.29
N TYR A 58 -2.99 10.15 -6.61
CA TYR A 58 -1.78 10.64 -7.25
C TYR A 58 -1.26 11.93 -6.61
N LEU A 59 -2.15 12.90 -6.37
CA LEU A 59 -1.81 14.18 -5.73
C LEU A 59 -1.25 14.00 -4.31
N GLU A 60 -1.83 13.09 -3.51
CA GLU A 60 -1.33 12.79 -2.16
C GLU A 60 0.09 12.19 -2.21
N ASN A 61 0.37 11.33 -3.18
CA ASN A 61 1.71 10.76 -3.37
C ASN A 61 2.74 11.79 -3.84
N LEU A 62 2.33 12.72 -4.70
CA LEU A 62 3.22 13.74 -5.26
C LEU A 62 3.69 14.73 -4.18
N ILE A 63 2.78 15.17 -3.31
CA ILE A 63 3.03 16.19 -2.29
C ILE A 63 3.65 15.60 -1.03
N LEU A 64 3.05 14.55 -0.46
CA LEU A 64 3.42 14.06 0.87
C LEU A 64 4.49 12.97 0.85
N LYS A 65 4.74 12.35 -0.32
CA LYS A 65 5.66 11.21 -0.50
C LYS A 65 5.64 10.25 0.70
N PRO A 66 4.46 9.73 1.06
CA PRO A 66 4.28 9.03 2.32
C PRO A 66 4.95 7.65 2.29
N ALA A 67 5.25 7.13 3.48
CA ALA A 67 5.76 5.78 3.61
C ALA A 67 4.73 4.75 3.10
N VAL A 68 5.23 3.71 2.43
CA VAL A 68 4.47 2.56 1.96
C VAL A 68 5.00 1.32 2.67
N PHE A 69 4.08 0.52 3.18
CA PHE A 69 4.41 -0.71 3.89
C PHE A 69 4.19 -1.94 3.01
N TYR A 70 5.13 -2.87 3.08
CA TYR A 70 5.08 -4.17 2.43
C TYR A 70 5.48 -5.24 3.45
N PHE A 71 5.14 -6.50 3.22
CA PHE A 71 5.60 -7.61 4.05
C PHE A 71 5.92 -8.85 3.20
N ASP A 72 6.80 -9.69 3.72
CA ASP A 72 7.02 -11.07 3.27
C ASP A 72 6.71 -12.05 4.40
N GLU A 73 7.14 -13.31 4.27
CA GLU A 73 6.90 -14.34 5.28
C GLU A 73 7.47 -13.99 6.66
N ASN A 74 8.53 -13.19 6.72
CA ASN A 74 9.34 -13.00 7.93
C ASN A 74 9.44 -11.54 8.37
N ASN A 75 9.19 -10.58 7.48
CA ASN A 75 9.51 -9.18 7.71
C ASN A 75 8.43 -8.21 7.22
N LEU A 76 8.29 -7.12 7.95
CA LEU A 76 7.63 -5.89 7.54
C LEU A 76 8.68 -4.89 7.02
N TYR A 77 8.39 -4.30 5.87
CA TYR A 77 9.20 -3.29 5.22
C TYR A 77 8.47 -1.95 5.22
N ARG A 78 9.16 -0.90 5.66
CA ARG A 78 8.71 0.49 5.51
C ARG A 78 9.61 1.19 4.50
N ILE A 79 8.99 1.65 3.42
CA ILE A 79 9.69 2.31 2.31
C ILE A 79 9.17 3.72 2.20
N LYS A 80 10.05 4.72 2.25
CA LYS A 80 9.70 6.11 2.00
C LYS A 80 10.73 6.75 1.08
N PRO A 81 10.33 7.59 0.11
CA PRO A 81 11.29 8.29 -0.75
C PRO A 81 12.29 9.08 0.09
N ASN A 82 13.56 9.03 -0.29
CA ASN A 82 14.69 9.71 0.35
C ASN A 82 14.97 9.28 1.81
N GLU A 83 14.41 8.16 2.26
CA GLU A 83 14.75 7.55 3.55
C GLU A 83 15.36 6.16 3.33
N PRO A 84 16.20 5.68 4.27
CA PRO A 84 16.67 4.31 4.23
C PRO A 84 15.51 3.32 4.32
N LEU A 85 15.71 2.12 3.79
CA LEU A 85 14.79 1.01 3.99
C LEU A 85 14.80 0.63 5.46
N PHE A 86 13.62 0.56 6.07
CA PHE A 86 13.46 -0.05 7.38
C PHE A 86 12.85 -1.43 7.24
N LYS A 87 13.49 -2.41 7.88
CA LYS A 87 13.08 -3.81 7.91
C LYS A 87 12.89 -4.22 9.36
N TYR A 88 11.73 -4.79 9.66
CA TYR A 88 11.36 -5.27 10.99
C TYR A 88 10.91 -6.72 10.90
N PRO A 89 11.46 -7.65 11.70
CA PRO A 89 10.92 -9.00 11.76
C PRO A 89 9.46 -8.97 12.20
N LEU A 90 8.60 -9.82 11.65
CA LEU A 90 7.18 -9.86 12.06
C LEU A 90 7.03 -10.26 13.53
N SER A 91 7.98 -11.05 14.06
CA SER A 91 8.06 -11.43 15.47
C SER A 91 8.30 -10.25 16.43
N THR A 92 8.73 -9.09 15.94
CA THR A 92 8.88 -7.89 16.78
C THR A 92 7.62 -7.04 16.83
N ILE A 93 6.58 -7.39 16.06
CA ILE A 93 5.29 -6.72 16.11
C ILE A 93 4.56 -7.19 17.36
N ILE A 94 4.25 -6.25 18.25
CA ILE A 94 3.59 -6.51 19.54
C ILE A 94 2.12 -6.10 19.54
N GLU A 95 1.68 -5.29 18.59
CA GLU A 95 0.27 -4.90 18.46
C GLU A 95 -0.10 -4.63 17.00
N ALA A 96 -1.24 -5.16 16.56
CA ALA A 96 -1.90 -4.82 15.32
C ALA A 96 -3.39 -4.63 15.56
N ARG A 97 -3.84 -3.37 15.69
CA ARG A 97 -5.23 -3.04 16.04
C ARG A 97 -5.85 -1.99 15.15
N ARG A 98 -7.18 -2.01 15.03
CA ARG A 98 -7.93 -0.93 14.38
C ARG A 98 -7.92 0.31 15.27
N THR A 99 -8.00 1.47 14.62
CA THR A 99 -8.24 2.75 15.29
C THR A 99 -9.69 3.18 15.11
N MET A 100 -10.13 4.22 15.81
CA MET A 100 -11.46 4.81 15.57
C MET A 100 -11.53 5.63 14.26
N ILE A 101 -10.40 5.81 13.57
CA ILE A 101 -10.28 6.69 12.41
C ILE A 101 -10.54 5.90 11.11
N THR A 102 -11.38 6.45 10.26
CA THR A 102 -11.61 5.97 8.88
C THR A 102 -11.23 7.09 7.91
N ILE A 103 -10.52 6.74 6.83
CA ILE A 103 -10.15 7.69 5.76
C ILE A 103 -10.46 7.04 4.41
N ASN A 104 -11.24 7.71 3.57
CA ASN A 104 -11.68 7.20 2.26
C ASN A 104 -12.31 5.80 2.36
N ASN A 105 -13.25 5.63 3.30
CA ASN A 105 -13.96 4.37 3.57
C ASN A 105 -13.03 3.19 3.85
N ARG A 106 -11.86 3.48 4.43
CA ARG A 106 -10.92 2.47 4.91
C ARG A 106 -10.51 2.81 6.33
N ARG A 107 -10.79 1.88 7.24
CA ARG A 107 -10.29 1.89 8.60
C ARG A 107 -8.76 2.03 8.66
N VAL A 108 -8.27 2.93 9.50
CA VAL A 108 -6.84 3.06 9.81
C VAL A 108 -6.47 2.05 10.89
N TRP A 109 -5.39 1.32 10.64
CA TRP A 109 -4.78 0.37 11.56
C TRP A 109 -3.54 0.96 12.19
N LYS A 110 -3.33 0.63 13.47
CA LYS A 110 -2.14 0.93 14.25
C LYS A 110 -1.34 -0.36 14.40
N ILE A 111 -0.08 -0.30 13.99
CA ILE A 111 0.91 -1.36 14.18
C ILE A 111 1.96 -0.84 15.16
N ILE A 112 2.22 -1.59 16.23
CA ILE A 112 3.30 -1.30 17.18
C ILE A 112 4.38 -2.37 17.03
N ILE A 113 5.61 -1.92 16.91
CA ILE A 113 6.81 -2.75 16.81
C ILE A 113 7.68 -2.46 18.02
N ASP A 114 8.14 -3.51 18.70
CA ASP A 114 9.21 -3.40 19.67
C ASP A 114 10.57 -3.51 18.97
N ASN A 115 11.29 -2.41 18.88
CA ASN A 115 12.62 -2.37 18.29
C ASN A 115 13.67 -2.14 19.39
N ALA A 116 14.22 -3.22 19.91
CA ALA A 116 15.22 -3.20 20.98
C ALA A 116 14.79 -2.40 22.23
N GLY A 117 13.54 -2.58 22.67
CA GLY A 117 12.96 -1.88 23.83
C GLY A 117 12.30 -0.55 23.50
N GLN A 118 12.44 -0.05 22.26
CA GLN A 118 11.75 1.14 21.79
C GLN A 118 10.49 0.78 20.99
N GLN A 119 9.34 1.28 21.43
CA GLN A 119 8.09 1.12 20.70
C GLN A 119 7.99 2.08 19.52
N LEU A 120 7.93 1.53 18.32
CA LEU A 120 7.65 2.27 17.09
C LEU A 120 6.17 2.11 16.72
N ILE A 121 5.49 3.23 16.48
CA ILE A 121 4.06 3.23 16.15
C ILE A 121 3.89 3.66 14.70
N TYR A 122 3.30 2.78 13.90
CA TYR A 122 2.89 3.08 12.53
C TYR A 122 1.38 3.06 12.38
N LYS A 123 0.88 3.95 11.52
CA LYS A 123 -0.53 4.02 11.15
C LYS A 123 -0.67 3.90 9.65
N LEU A 124 -1.54 3.01 9.19
CA LEU A 124 -1.77 2.79 7.77
C LEU A 124 -3.20 2.39 7.48
N ARG A 125 -3.66 2.70 6.25
CA ARG A 125 -4.90 2.14 5.70
C ARG A 125 -4.60 0.76 5.13
N ALA A 126 -5.35 -0.25 5.56
CA ALA A 126 -5.19 -1.62 5.08
C ALA A 126 -5.42 -1.74 3.56
N TYR A 127 -4.73 -2.69 2.93
CA TYR A 127 -4.88 -3.02 1.52
C TYR A 127 -5.06 -4.52 1.31
N LYS A 128 -4.90 -4.99 0.06
CA LYS A 128 -4.87 -6.40 -0.30
C LYS A 128 -3.90 -7.16 0.63
N ASN A 129 -4.28 -8.37 1.02
CA ASN A 129 -3.48 -9.28 1.87
C ASN A 129 -3.23 -8.80 3.30
N PHE A 130 -3.95 -7.78 3.79
CA PHE A 130 -3.82 -7.35 5.18
C PHE A 130 -4.28 -8.44 6.17
N SER A 131 -5.27 -9.26 5.82
CA SER A 131 -5.66 -10.44 6.61
C SER A 131 -4.50 -11.42 6.79
N LEU A 132 -3.80 -11.77 5.69
CA LEU A 132 -2.63 -12.63 5.71
C LEU A 132 -1.52 -12.06 6.61
N PHE A 133 -1.30 -10.74 6.56
CA PHE A 133 -0.37 -10.08 7.47
C PHE A 133 -0.78 -10.25 8.94
N LEU A 134 -2.07 -10.08 9.27
CA LEU A 134 -2.55 -10.28 10.64
C LEU A 134 -2.37 -11.73 11.10
N ASP A 135 -2.61 -12.70 10.21
CA ASP A 135 -2.39 -14.12 10.51
C ASP A 135 -0.92 -14.40 10.83
N LYS A 136 0.00 -13.81 10.06
CA LYS A 136 1.44 -13.90 10.32
C LYS A 136 1.86 -13.24 11.64
N VAL A 137 1.27 -12.09 11.98
CA VAL A 137 1.54 -11.43 13.27
C VAL A 137 1.00 -12.27 14.44
N ARG A 138 -0.11 -12.99 14.27
CA ARG A 138 -0.66 -13.89 15.31
C ARG A 138 0.23 -15.09 15.61
N GLU A 139 1.16 -15.44 14.72
CA GLU A 139 2.18 -16.46 15.00
C GLU A 139 3.12 -16.03 16.14
N ASN A 140 3.22 -14.73 16.43
CA ASN A 140 3.88 -14.22 17.64
C ASN A 140 2.94 -14.31 18.85
N PRO A 141 3.22 -15.17 19.85
CA PRO A 141 2.34 -15.35 21.01
C PRO A 141 2.21 -14.10 21.89
N ASN A 142 3.16 -13.16 21.78
CA ASN A 142 3.16 -11.92 22.55
C ASN A 142 2.45 -10.76 21.82
N ALA A 143 1.95 -10.99 20.60
CA ALA A 143 1.31 -9.96 19.80
C ALA A 143 -0.19 -9.85 20.13
N ILE A 144 -0.64 -8.61 20.37
CA ILE A 144 -2.06 -8.30 20.49
C ILE A 144 -2.60 -7.99 19.10
N VAL A 145 -3.37 -8.92 18.53
CA VAL A 145 -3.99 -8.76 17.21
C VAL A 145 -5.49 -8.69 17.34
N ASP A 146 -6.10 -7.64 16.78
CA ASP A 146 -7.55 -7.46 16.79
C ASP A 146 -8.25 -8.63 16.06
N ASN A 147 -9.28 -9.20 16.69
CA ASN A 147 -9.80 -10.54 16.38
C ASN A 147 -10.97 -10.55 15.38
N ARG A 148 -11.48 -9.37 14.95
CA ARG A 148 -12.55 -9.37 13.95
C ARG A 148 -11.96 -9.65 12.57
N TYR A 149 -12.41 -10.74 11.97
CA TYR A 149 -12.20 -11.04 10.56
C TYR A 149 -12.48 -9.81 9.70
N ILE A 150 -11.57 -9.49 8.78
CA ILE A 150 -11.77 -8.49 7.75
C ILE A 150 -12.63 -9.15 6.66
N TRP A 151 -13.92 -9.37 6.93
CA TRP A 151 -14.89 -9.69 5.90
C TRP A 151 -15.46 -8.36 5.38
N GLY A 152 -15.30 -8.14 4.08
CA GLY A 152 -15.72 -6.91 3.41
C GLY A 152 -14.57 -5.91 3.28
N ILE A 153 -14.13 -5.68 2.05
CA ILE A 153 -13.05 -4.76 1.66
C ILE A 153 -13.49 -3.28 1.80
N PHE A 154 -14.57 -3.01 2.56
CA PHE A 154 -15.27 -1.74 2.65
C PHE A 154 -15.98 -1.61 4.01
N GLU A 155 -15.26 -1.14 5.02
CA GLU A 155 -15.80 -0.37 6.16
C GLU A 155 -14.84 0.78 6.53
#